data_AF-A0A941L4W0-F1
#
_entry.id   AF-A0A941L4W0-F1
#
_cell.length_a   1.000
_cell.length_b   1.000
_cell.length_c   1.000
_cell.angle_alpha   90.00
_cell.angle_beta   90.00
_cell.angle_gamma   90.00
#
_symmetry.space_group_name_H-M   'P 1'
#
loop_
_entity.id
_entity.type
_entity.pdbx_description
1 polymer ?
#
loop_
_entity_poly.entity_id
_entity_poly.type
_entity_poly.pdbx_seq_one_letter_code
_entity_poly.pdbx_strand_id
1 'polypeptide(L)'
;MDMQEKNHDKMPDYLKKFLKEPPLLLRNFHYEDVLEFLQTGVEERYMAGDNIINESENVNSAYLVASGKVAIWKDGIQLATLSESNFLGEAFLFSKNSRMAKVTSETDTILLRYERYDALNFFRKKPEKLFNIFTKNIIEIQQRKISNMNVQLLNLKKRLLNDNTW
;
A
#
# COMPACT_ATOMS: atom_id res chain seq x y z
N MET A 1 14.64 20.22 -27.23
CA MET A 1 13.30 19.58 -27.28
C MET A 1 13.51 18.14 -26.91
N ASP A 2 13.46 17.91 -25.60
CA ASP A 2 14.09 16.78 -24.94
C ASP A 2 13.37 15.46 -25.19
N MET A 3 14.15 14.39 -25.32
CA MET A 3 13.68 12.99 -25.46
C MET A 3 12.80 12.51 -24.28
N GLN A 4 12.57 13.34 -23.25
CA GLN A 4 11.75 13.04 -22.09
C GLN A 4 10.23 13.18 -22.35
N GLU A 5 9.79 14.04 -23.27
CA GLU A 5 8.35 14.21 -23.53
C GLU A 5 7.72 13.05 -24.32
N LYS A 6 8.50 12.27 -25.07
CA LYS A 6 7.98 11.21 -25.96
C LYS A 6 7.55 9.92 -25.26
N ASN A 7 7.90 9.70 -23.99
CA ASN A 7 7.51 8.49 -23.24
C ASN A 7 6.24 8.63 -22.41
N HIS A 8 5.73 9.85 -22.22
CA HIS A 8 4.57 10.11 -21.37
C HIS A 8 3.24 9.61 -21.93
N ASP A 9 3.13 9.44 -23.26
CA ASP A 9 1.86 9.16 -23.91
C ASP A 9 1.43 7.68 -23.81
N LYS A 10 2.37 6.77 -23.52
CA LYS A 10 2.11 5.32 -23.37
C LYS A 10 1.97 4.85 -21.92
N MET A 11 2.15 5.74 -20.94
CA MET A 11 2.10 5.36 -19.54
C MET A 11 0.65 5.19 -19.07
N PRO A 12 0.34 4.15 -18.28
CA PRO A 12 -0.97 4.00 -17.65
C PRO A 12 -1.35 5.22 -16.82
N ASP A 13 -2.66 5.52 -16.75
CA ASP A 13 -3.15 6.73 -16.10
C ASP A 13 -2.79 6.80 -14.60
N TYR A 14 -2.79 5.65 -13.91
CA TYR A 14 -2.37 5.58 -12.50
C TYR A 14 -0.91 6.00 -12.32
N LEU A 15 -0.03 5.70 -13.29
CA LEU A 15 1.39 6.01 -13.21
C LEU A 15 1.61 7.52 -13.36
N LYS A 16 0.89 8.15 -14.30
CA LYS A 16 0.87 9.62 -14.46
C LYS A 16 0.40 10.30 -13.19
N LYS A 17 -0.65 9.77 -12.56
CA LYS A 17 -1.18 10.29 -11.30
C LYS A 17 -0.19 10.17 -10.15
N PHE A 18 0.46 9.02 -9.96
CA PHE A 18 1.46 8.84 -8.91
C PHE A 18 2.72 9.67 -9.10
N LEU A 19 3.11 10.00 -10.33
CA LEU A 19 4.22 10.90 -10.58
C LEU A 19 3.89 12.36 -10.26
N LYS A 20 2.62 12.75 -10.42
CA LYS A 20 2.12 14.08 -10.05
C LYS A 20 1.88 14.19 -8.54
N GLU A 21 1.31 13.14 -7.94
CA GLU A 21 0.99 13.06 -6.53
C GLU A 21 1.48 11.72 -5.97
N PRO A 22 2.74 11.66 -5.49
CA PRO A 22 3.32 10.43 -4.99
C PRO A 22 2.51 9.84 -3.82
N PRO A 23 2.29 8.51 -3.80
CA PRO A 23 1.75 7.83 -2.64
C PRO A 23 2.52 8.18 -1.37
N LEU A 24 1.87 8.17 -0.21
CA LEU A 24 2.47 8.59 1.06
C LEU A 24 3.79 7.85 1.36
N LEU A 25 3.90 6.59 0.94
CA LEU A 25 5.10 5.78 1.11
C LEU A 25 6.32 6.32 0.33
N LEU A 26 6.07 6.94 -0.82
CA LEU A 26 7.08 7.52 -1.73
C LEU A 26 7.15 9.04 -1.61
N ARG A 27 6.50 9.63 -0.60
CA ARG A 27 6.50 11.07 -0.40
C ARG A 27 7.92 11.58 -0.16
N ASN A 28 8.22 12.74 -0.72
CA ASN A 28 9.56 13.38 -0.69
C ASN A 28 10.66 12.64 -1.48
N PHE A 29 10.30 11.69 -2.33
CA PHE A 29 11.22 11.17 -3.33
C PHE A 29 11.32 12.16 -4.50
N HIS A 30 12.46 12.17 -5.18
CA HIS A 30 12.55 12.89 -6.45
C HIS A 30 11.76 12.14 -7.53
N TYR A 31 11.35 12.88 -8.57
CA TYR A 31 10.55 12.34 -9.67
C TYR A 31 11.14 11.04 -10.26
N GLU A 32 12.44 11.02 -10.53
CA GLU A 32 13.13 9.86 -11.09
C GLU A 32 13.09 8.65 -10.14
N ASP A 33 13.27 8.87 -8.83
CA ASP A 33 13.20 7.81 -7.82
C ASP A 33 11.78 7.26 -7.66
N VAL A 34 10.75 8.10 -7.78
CA VAL A 34 9.35 7.64 -7.80
C VAL A 34 9.11 6.77 -9.02
N LEU A 35 9.50 7.23 -10.21
CA LEU A 35 9.31 6.49 -11.45
C LEU A 35 10.02 5.13 -11.41
N GLU A 36 11.31 5.12 -11.06
CA GLU A 36 12.10 3.90 -10.95
C GLU A 36 11.51 2.94 -9.91
N PHE A 37 11.09 3.42 -8.74
CA PHE A 37 10.46 2.57 -7.73
C PHE A 37 9.15 1.97 -8.25
N LEU A 38 8.28 2.78 -8.87
CA LEU A 38 7.00 2.30 -9.42
C LEU A 38 7.22 1.23 -10.50
N GLN A 39 8.28 1.35 -11.30
CA GLN A 39 8.66 0.36 -12.32
C GLN A 39 9.18 -0.97 -11.74
N THR A 40 9.55 -1.03 -10.46
CA THR A 40 9.87 -2.31 -9.80
C THR A 40 8.62 -3.15 -9.48
N GLY A 41 7.43 -2.55 -9.54
CA GLY A 41 6.17 -3.23 -9.27
C GLY A 41 5.66 -4.00 -10.48
N VAL A 42 5.15 -5.21 -10.25
CA VAL A 42 4.44 -6.01 -11.25
C VAL A 42 2.95 -5.69 -11.19
N GLU A 43 2.36 -5.32 -12.33
CA GLU A 43 0.93 -5.04 -12.42
C GLU A 43 0.11 -6.34 -12.33
N GLU A 44 -0.90 -6.35 -11.45
CA GLU A 44 -1.88 -7.42 -11.30
C GLU A 44 -3.30 -6.84 -11.34
N ARG A 45 -4.21 -7.54 -12.03
CA ARG A 45 -5.59 -7.09 -12.24
C ARG A 45 -6.57 -8.09 -11.64
N TYR A 46 -7.57 -7.58 -10.96
CA TYR A 46 -8.59 -8.33 -10.24
C TYR A 46 -9.98 -7.77 -10.56
N MET A 47 -10.97 -8.65 -10.68
CA MET A 47 -12.37 -8.28 -10.80
C MET A 47 -12.99 -8.09 -9.41
N ALA A 48 -14.09 -7.34 -9.34
CA ALA A 48 -14.87 -7.23 -8.11
C ALA A 48 -15.25 -8.61 -7.54
N GLY A 49 -14.96 -8.83 -6.25
CA GLY A 49 -15.19 -10.09 -5.55
C GLY A 49 -14.00 -11.05 -5.55
N ASP A 50 -12.97 -10.82 -6.37
CA ASP A 50 -11.80 -11.70 -6.42
C ASP A 50 -11.05 -11.73 -5.09
N ASN A 51 -10.50 -12.90 -4.78
CA ASN A 51 -9.62 -13.09 -3.64
C ASN A 51 -8.17 -12.84 -4.06
N ILE A 52 -7.55 -11.84 -3.46
CA ILE A 52 -6.21 -11.37 -3.81
C ILE A 52 -5.17 -12.08 -2.94
N ILE A 53 -5.45 -12.21 -1.63
CA ILE A 53 -4.51 -12.81 -0.67
C ILE A 53 -5.28 -13.67 0.32
N ASN A 54 -4.79 -14.89 0.54
CA ASN A 54 -5.32 -15.81 1.54
C ASN A 54 -4.64 -15.63 2.91
N GLU A 55 -5.37 -15.83 4.01
CA GLU A 55 -4.86 -15.75 5.39
C GLU A 55 -3.69 -16.69 5.69
N SER A 56 -3.52 -17.75 4.90
CA SER A 56 -2.50 -18.78 5.05
C SER A 56 -1.23 -18.53 4.23
N GLU A 57 -1.17 -17.49 3.41
CA GLU A 57 -0.02 -17.23 2.54
C GLU A 57 1.05 -16.40 3.27
N ASN A 58 2.29 -16.91 3.29
CA ASN A 58 3.44 -16.13 3.71
C ASN A 58 3.80 -15.18 2.56
N VAL A 59 3.31 -13.95 2.64
CA VAL A 59 3.58 -12.94 1.63
C VAL A 59 4.84 -12.16 2.02
N ASN A 60 5.90 -12.28 1.21
CA ASN A 60 7.10 -11.43 1.28
C ASN A 60 6.99 -10.24 0.31
N SER A 61 5.78 -9.80 0.03
CA SER A 61 5.47 -8.81 -1.00
C SER A 61 4.60 -7.71 -0.40
N ALA A 62 4.69 -6.51 -0.98
CA ALA A 62 3.76 -5.43 -0.73
C ALA A 62 2.92 -5.15 -1.97
N TYR A 63 1.78 -4.51 -1.78
CA TYR A 63 0.89 -4.14 -2.89
C TYR A 63 0.55 -2.66 -2.78
N LEU A 64 0.64 -1.93 -3.88
CA LEU A 64 0.09 -0.59 -4.01
C LEU A 64 -1.21 -0.67 -4.81
N VAL A 65 -2.29 -0.10 -4.28
CA VAL A 65 -3.54 0.04 -5.02
C VAL A 65 -3.36 1.12 -6.08
N ALA A 66 -3.24 0.71 -7.34
CA ALA A 66 -3.11 1.59 -8.49
C ALA A 66 -4.48 2.11 -8.98
N SER A 67 -5.54 1.31 -8.82
CA SER A 67 -6.92 1.70 -9.10
C SER A 67 -7.89 0.77 -8.36
N GLY A 68 -9.10 1.26 -8.06
CA GLY A 68 -10.16 0.49 -7.40
C GLY A 68 -10.05 0.47 -5.88
N LYS A 69 -10.68 -0.55 -5.25
CA LYS A 69 -10.75 -0.71 -3.80
C LYS A 69 -10.59 -2.16 -3.40
N VAL A 70 -9.87 -2.38 -2.29
CA VAL A 70 -9.69 -3.69 -1.68
C VAL A 70 -10.13 -3.67 -0.23
N ALA A 71 -10.74 -4.76 0.22
CA ALA A 71 -11.13 -4.98 1.60
C ALA A 71 -10.17 -5.94 2.30
N ILE A 72 -9.82 -5.61 3.54
CA ILE A 72 -8.99 -6.42 4.41
C ILE A 72 -9.89 -7.08 5.46
N TRP A 73 -9.83 -8.39 5.56
CA TRP A 73 -10.68 -9.22 6.40
C TRP A 73 -9.85 -10.05 7.38
N LYS A 74 -10.36 -10.20 8.60
CA LYS A 74 -9.80 -11.12 9.57
C LYS A 74 -10.91 -11.73 10.40
N ASP A 75 -10.89 -13.04 10.55
CA ASP A 75 -11.90 -13.78 11.35
C ASP A 75 -13.35 -13.44 10.91
N GLY A 76 -13.56 -13.23 9.61
CA GLY A 76 -14.86 -12.85 9.02
C GLY A 76 -15.25 -11.37 9.20
N ILE A 77 -14.42 -10.56 9.87
CA ILE A 77 -14.66 -9.13 10.12
C ILE A 77 -13.82 -8.29 9.16
N GLN A 78 -14.47 -7.34 8.47
CA GLN A 78 -13.76 -6.35 7.66
C GLN A 78 -13.05 -5.35 8.57
N LEU A 79 -11.72 -5.32 8.51
CA LEU A 79 -10.88 -4.44 9.33
C LEU A 79 -10.69 -3.06 8.69
N ALA A 80 -10.56 -3.03 7.37
CA ALA A 80 -10.31 -1.80 6.61
C ALA A 80 -10.66 -1.97 5.14
N THR A 81 -10.90 -0.85 4.47
CA THR A 81 -10.89 -0.74 3.02
C THR A 81 -9.72 0.15 2.62
N LEU A 82 -8.91 -0.31 1.66
CA LEU A 82 -7.86 0.48 1.04
C LEU A 82 -8.30 0.89 -0.36
N SER A 83 -8.00 2.12 -0.72
CA SER A 83 -8.23 2.66 -2.05
C SER A 83 -6.92 3.04 -2.70
N GLU A 84 -7.00 3.61 -3.89
CA GLU A 84 -5.87 4.16 -4.64
C GLU A 84 -4.86 4.93 -3.75
N SER A 85 -3.57 4.80 -4.08
CA SER A 85 -2.43 5.37 -3.35
C SER A 85 -2.14 4.75 -1.98
N ASN A 86 -2.91 3.75 -1.53
CA ASN A 86 -2.64 3.04 -0.29
C ASN A 86 -1.79 1.79 -0.53
N PHE A 87 -0.87 1.54 0.41
CA PHE A 87 -0.05 0.34 0.42
C PHE A 87 -0.60 -0.69 1.41
N LEU A 88 -0.52 -1.94 0.99
CA LEU A 88 -0.70 -3.13 1.79
C LEU A 88 0.67 -3.78 2.00
N GLY A 89 0.91 -4.29 3.21
CA GLY A 89 2.20 -4.93 3.53
C GLY A 89 3.36 -3.95 3.64
N GLU A 90 3.12 -2.69 4.05
CA GLU A 90 4.14 -1.62 4.14
C GLU A 90 5.43 -2.02 4.90
N ALA A 91 5.34 -2.97 5.84
CA ALA A 91 6.48 -3.47 6.61
C ALA A 91 7.25 -4.63 5.93
N PHE A 92 6.95 -4.97 4.67
CA PHE A 92 7.54 -6.10 3.95
C PHE A 92 9.07 -6.06 3.87
N LEU A 93 9.68 -4.87 3.91
CA LEU A 93 11.15 -4.70 3.93
C LEU A 93 11.77 -5.00 5.30
N PHE A 94 11.02 -4.91 6.39
CA PHE A 94 11.55 -4.96 7.75
C PHE A 94 11.16 -6.25 8.49
N SER A 95 9.95 -6.76 8.27
CA SER A 95 9.47 -7.98 8.90
C SER A 95 9.40 -9.11 7.89
N LYS A 96 9.94 -10.29 8.26
CA LYS A 96 9.64 -11.55 7.57
C LYS A 96 8.49 -12.17 8.37
N ASN A 97 7.36 -12.46 7.72
CA ASN A 97 6.15 -13.07 8.32
C ASN A 97 5.14 -12.09 8.92
N SER A 98 4.70 -11.09 8.13
CA SER A 98 3.40 -10.49 8.42
C SER A 98 2.33 -11.49 7.99
N ARG A 99 1.66 -12.15 8.94
CA ARG A 99 0.43 -12.90 8.61
C ARG A 99 -0.55 -11.91 8.04
N MET A 100 -0.79 -11.99 6.75
CA MET A 100 -1.72 -11.10 6.09
C MET A 100 -3.14 -11.57 6.36
N ALA A 101 -3.99 -10.62 6.73
CA ALA A 101 -5.43 -10.78 6.69
C ALA A 101 -5.88 -11.13 5.26
N LYS A 102 -7.01 -11.82 5.09
CA LYS A 102 -7.58 -12.08 3.76
C LYS A 102 -7.83 -10.75 3.06
N VAL A 103 -7.48 -10.66 1.78
CA VAL A 103 -7.72 -9.44 0.99
C VAL A 103 -8.56 -9.77 -0.24
N THR A 104 -9.64 -9.03 -0.43
CA THR A 104 -10.56 -9.19 -1.56
C THR A 104 -10.73 -7.90 -2.32
N SER A 105 -10.99 -7.99 -3.62
CA SER A 105 -11.36 -6.83 -4.44
C SER A 105 -12.82 -6.43 -4.17
N GLU A 106 -13.09 -5.16 -3.85
CA GLU A 106 -14.46 -4.64 -3.74
C GLU A 106 -14.97 -4.12 -5.09
N THR A 107 -14.06 -3.67 -5.95
CA THR A 107 -14.32 -3.23 -7.32
C THR A 107 -13.33 -3.92 -8.27
N ASP A 108 -13.44 -3.65 -9.57
CA ASP A 108 -12.31 -3.94 -10.46
C ASP A 108 -11.09 -3.15 -9.97
N THR A 109 -9.95 -3.83 -9.85
CA THR A 109 -8.77 -3.30 -9.16
C THR A 109 -7.51 -3.62 -9.93
N ILE A 110 -6.60 -2.64 -9.91
CA ILE A 110 -5.23 -2.79 -10.39
C ILE A 110 -4.32 -2.64 -9.18
N LEU A 111 -3.46 -3.62 -8.94
CA LEU A 111 -2.43 -3.58 -7.93
C LEU A 111 -1.04 -3.56 -8.58
N LEU A 112 -0.09 -2.89 -7.94
CA LEU A 112 1.33 -3.09 -8.20
C LEU A 112 1.92 -3.94 -7.08
N ARG A 113 2.33 -5.17 -7.39
CA ARG A 113 2.97 -6.09 -6.45
C ARG A 113 4.48 -5.87 -6.44
N TYR A 114 5.03 -5.66 -5.25
CA TYR A 114 6.46 -5.45 -5.02
C TYR A 114 7.05 -6.63 -4.26
N GLU A 115 8.01 -7.31 -4.88
CA GLU A 115 8.80 -8.30 -4.17
C GLU A 115 9.85 -7.63 -3.30
N ARG A 116 10.07 -8.19 -2.10
CA ARG A 116 11.08 -7.66 -1.17
C ARG A 116 12.47 -7.58 -1.80
N TYR A 117 12.86 -8.56 -2.60
CA TYR A 117 14.18 -8.60 -3.20
C TYR A 117 14.40 -7.41 -4.15
N ASP A 118 13.45 -7.15 -5.05
CA ASP A 118 13.55 -6.10 -6.06
C ASP A 118 13.52 -4.70 -5.44
N ALA A 119 12.63 -4.49 -4.47
CA ALA A 119 12.57 -3.24 -3.71
C ALA A 119 13.88 -2.98 -2.94
N LEU A 120 14.47 -4.00 -2.29
CA LEU A 120 15.77 -3.86 -1.62
C LEU A 120 16.90 -3.56 -2.62
N ASN A 121 16.87 -4.20 -3.80
CA ASN A 121 17.87 -3.96 -4.84
C ASN A 121 17.80 -2.52 -5.39
N PHE A 122 16.61 -1.95 -5.50
CA PHE A 122 16.44 -0.53 -5.81
C PHE A 122 17.12 0.35 -4.76
N PHE A 123 16.81 0.17 -3.47
CA PHE A 123 17.41 1.00 -2.41
C PHE A 123 18.92 0.85 -2.27
N ARG A 124 19.48 -0.35 -2.55
CA ARG A 124 20.93 -0.59 -2.52
C ARG A 124 21.72 0.23 -3.55
N LYS A 125 21.09 0.64 -4.65
CA LYS A 125 21.70 1.44 -5.71
C LYS A 125 21.54 2.95 -5.48
N LYS A 126 20.81 3.35 -4.45
CA LYS A 126 20.45 4.73 -4.17
C LYS A 126 21.16 5.25 -2.91
N PRO A 127 21.28 6.57 -2.73
CA PRO A 127 21.84 7.14 -1.51
C PRO A 127 21.08 6.67 -0.27
N GLU A 128 21.78 6.42 0.83
CA GLU A 128 21.20 5.96 2.11
C GLU A 128 20.04 6.84 2.59
N LYS A 129 20.13 8.15 2.34
CA LYS A 129 19.09 9.12 2.68
C LYS A 129 17.72 8.77 2.08
N LEU A 130 17.66 8.18 0.88
CA LEU A 130 16.40 7.78 0.25
C LEU A 130 15.71 6.67 1.06
N PHE A 131 16.48 5.69 1.53
CA PHE A 131 15.96 4.63 2.40
C PHE A 131 15.50 5.17 3.77
N ASN A 132 16.19 6.20 4.30
CA ASN A 132 15.77 6.87 5.53
C ASN A 132 14.44 7.62 5.35
N ILE A 133 14.24 8.29 4.21
CA ILE A 133 12.96 8.94 3.86
C ILE A 133 11.86 7.88 3.77
N PHE A 134 12.11 6.77 3.08
CA PHE A 134 11.17 5.66 2.97
C PHE A 134 10.76 5.11 4.34
N THR A 135 11.75 4.86 5.20
CA THR A 135 11.52 4.37 6.57
C THR A 135 10.68 5.35 7.38
N LYS A 136 10.98 6.66 7.28
CA LYS A 136 10.19 7.72 7.93
C LYS A 136 8.73 7.73 7.44
N ASN A 137 8.51 7.58 6.14
CA ASN A 137 7.16 7.52 5.56
C ASN A 137 6.38 6.31 6.12
N ILE A 138 7.02 5.14 6.26
CA ILE A 138 6.39 3.96 6.90
C ILE A 138 6.00 4.27 8.35
N ILE A 139 6.90 4.88 9.13
CA ILE A 139 6.61 5.26 10.51
C ILE A 139 5.39 6.18 10.57
N GLU A 140 5.30 7.18 9.70
CA GLU A 140 4.16 8.09 9.66
C GLU A 140 2.85 7.38 9.29
N ILE A 141 2.88 6.48 8.30
CA ILE A 141 1.69 5.70 7.94
C ILE A 141 1.22 4.84 9.10
N GLN A 142 2.15 4.14 9.77
CA GLN A 142 1.83 3.29 10.92
C GLN A 142 1.31 4.10 12.11
N GLN A 143 1.88 5.28 12.39
CA GLN A 143 1.38 6.19 13.41
C GLN A 143 -0.06 6.63 13.13
N ARG A 144 -0.40 6.97 11.88
CA ARG A 144 -1.77 7.30 11.48
C ARG A 144 -2.72 6.12 11.69
N LYS A 145 -2.32 4.91 11.30
CA LYS A 145 -3.11 3.69 11.53
C LYS A 145 -3.36 3.44 13.01
N ILE A 146 -2.34 3.56 13.86
CA ILE A 146 -2.48 3.40 15.31
C ILE A 146 -3.45 4.43 15.90
N SER A 147 -3.33 5.70 15.49
CA SER A 147 -4.24 6.75 15.93
C SER A 147 -5.69 6.44 15.54
N ASN A 148 -5.93 6.03 14.29
CA ASN A 148 -7.26 5.65 13.81
C ASN A 148 -7.83 4.44 14.56
N MET A 149 -7.01 3.40 14.81
CA MET A 149 -7.42 2.24 15.59
C MET A 149 -7.81 2.61 17.02
N ASN A 150 -7.06 3.52 17.66
CA ASN A 150 -7.38 4.00 19.00
C ASN A 150 -8.73 4.72 19.05
N VAL A 151 -9.07 5.51 18.03
CA VAL A 151 -10.38 6.16 17.90
C VAL A 151 -11.49 5.13 17.71
N GLN A 152 -11.30 4.15 16.84
CA GLN A 152 -12.27 3.06 16.62
C GLN A 152 -12.51 2.25 17.91
N LEU A 153 -11.44 1.91 18.63
CA LEU A 153 -11.51 1.19 19.90
C LEU A 153 -12.25 1.99 20.97
N LEU A 154 -12.00 3.31 21.06
CA LEU A 154 -12.72 4.19 21.98
C LEU A 154 -14.22 4.21 21.67
N ASN A 155 -14.59 4.31 20.39
CA ASN A 155 -15.98 4.31 19.96
C ASN A 155 -16.68 2.98 20.27
N LEU A 156 -15.99 1.85 20.05
CA LEU A 156 -16.50 0.53 20.41
C LEU A 156 -16.74 0.42 21.92
N LYS A 157 -15.79 0.87 22.74
CA LYS A 157 -15.94 0.89 24.22
C LYS A 157 -17.12 1.74 24.67
N LYS A 158 -17.33 2.92 24.06
CA LYS A 158 -18.49 3.78 24.37
C LYS A 158 -19.82 3.08 24.06
N ARG A 159 -19.91 2.37 22.94
CA ARG A 159 -21.12 1.60 22.58
C ARG A 159 -21.40 0.50 23.59
N LEU A 160 -20.39 -0.29 23.95
CA LEU A 160 -20.54 -1.37 24.94
C LEU A 160 -20.92 -0.87 26.34
N LEU A 161 -20.46 0.33 26.74
CA LEU A 161 -20.86 0.94 28.01
C LEU A 161 -22.30 1.46 27.99
N ASN A 162 -22.75 2.01 26.87
CA ASN A 162 -24.11 2.50 26.71
C ASN A 162 -25.15 1.37 26.56
N ASP A 163 -24.75 0.21 26.03
CA ASP A 163 -25.64 -0.97 25.94
C ASP A 163 -25.85 -1.67 27.29
N ASN A 164 -25.08 -1.33 28.33
CA ASN A 164 -25.19 -1.88 29.69
C ASN A 164 -26.09 -1.07 30.64
N THR A 165 -26.76 -0.03 30.14
CA THR A 165 -27.84 0.65 30.90
C THR A 165 -29.19 0.09 30.47
N TRP A 166 -29.58 -1.04 31.07
CA TRP A 166 -30.96 -1.55 31.12
C TRP A 166 -31.44 -1.56 32.57
#